data_AF-A0A0V8HRT1-F1
#
_entry.id   AF-A0A0V8HRT1-F1
#
_cell.length_a   1.000
_cell.length_b   1.000
_cell.length_c   1.000
_cell.angle_alpha   90.00
_cell.angle_beta   90.00
_cell.angle_gamma   90.00
#
_symmetry.space_group_name_H-M   'P 1'
#
loop_
_entity.id
_entity.type
_entity.pdbx_description
1 polymer ?
#
loop_
_entity_poly.entity_id
_entity_poly.type
_entity_poly.pdbx_seq_one_letter_code
_entity_poly.pdbx_strand_id
1 'polypeptide(L)' 'MDKPMPGWYKPVMFGLMLLGLLWIIVYYLSQTLFPIPNIGGWNIVIGFGIAMVGFFMTTGWK' A
#
# COMPACT_ATOMS: atom_id res chain seq x y z
N MET A 1 23.70 -7.91 23.04
CA MET A 1 22.94 -6.66 23.31
C MET A 1 21.97 -6.49 22.16
N ASP A 2 20.87 -7.24 22.22
CA ASP A 2 19.82 -7.26 21.21
C ASP A 2 19.27 -5.86 21.03
N LYS A 3 19.48 -5.29 19.85
CA LYS A 3 18.91 -3.99 19.48
C LYS A 3 17.41 -4.23 19.30
N PRO A 4 16.53 -3.77 20.21
CA PRO A 4 15.11 -4.02 20.07
C PRO A 4 14.68 -3.33 18.77
N MET A 5 14.33 -4.13 17.77
CA MET A 5 13.76 -3.64 16.52
C MET A 5 12.55 -2.79 16.91
N PRO A 6 12.48 -1.50 16.50
CA PRO A 6 11.42 -0.61 16.93
C PRO A 6 10.05 -1.24 16.67
N GLY A 7 9.19 -1.31 17.69
CA GLY A 7 7.86 -1.92 17.57
C GLY A 7 6.99 -1.32 16.47
N TRP A 8 7.37 -0.15 15.94
CA TRP A 8 6.77 0.55 14.81
C TRP A 8 7.04 -0.08 13.44
N TYR A 9 8.03 -0.95 13.29
CA TYR A 9 8.32 -1.60 12.00
C TYR A 9 7.20 -2.56 11.57
N LYS A 10 6.65 -3.32 12.53
CA LYS A 10 5.54 -4.26 12.31
C LYS A 10 4.25 -3.57 11.82
N PRO A 11 3.76 -2.49 12.46
CA PRO A 11 2.56 -1.79 11.99
C PRO A 11 2.80 -1.01 10.70
N VAL A 12 4.02 -0.54 10.39
CA VAL A 12 4.29 0.13 9.11
C VAL A 12 4.27 -0.87 7.95
N MET A 13 4.84 -2.07 8.13
CA MET A 13 4.71 -3.16 7.15
C MET A 13 3.23 -3.52 6.90
N PHE A 14 2.47 -3.75 7.97
CA PHE A 14 1.06 -4.12 7.86
C PHE A 14 0.21 -2.97 7.29
N GLY A 15 0.53 -1.74 7.70
CA GLY A 15 -0.13 -0.52 7.27
C GLY A 15 0.01 -0.31 5.77
N LEU A 16 1.22 -0.40 5.22
CA LEU A 16 1.46 -0.28 3.77
C LEU A 16 0.81 -1.42 2.97
N MET A 17 0.83 -2.64 3.50
CA MET A 17 0.20 -3.79 2.86
C MET A 17 -1.33 -3.64 2.80
N LEU A 18 -1.96 -3.22 3.91
CA LEU A 18 -3.38 -2.87 3.98
C LEU A 18 -3.72 -1.65 3.11
N LEU A 19 -2.84 -0.65 3.06
CA LEU A 19 -3.05 0.57 2.27
C LEU A 19 -3.14 0.25 0.77
N GLY A 20 -2.24 -0.61 0.26
CA GLY A 20 -2.27 -1.05 -1.14
C GLY A 20 -3.52 -1.86 -1.47
N LEU A 21 -3.93 -2.75 -0.57
CA LEU A 21 -5.15 -3.54 -0.75
C LEU A 21 -6.41 -2.65 -0.71
N LEU A 22 -6.49 -1.74 0.27
CA LEU A 22 -7.57 -0.76 0.41
C LEU A 22 -7.66 0.14 -0.82
N TRP A 23 -6.54 0.56 -1.39
CA TRP A 23 -6.54 1.41 -2.58
C TRP A 23 -7.21 0.73 -3.78
N ILE A 24 -6.85 -0.54 -4.06
CA ILE A 24 -7.43 -1.32 -5.15
C ILE A 24 -8.91 -1.62 -4.86
N ILE A 25 -9.24 -1.99 -3.61
CA ILE A 25 -10.62 -2.26 -3.17
C ILE A 25 -11.50 -1.03 -3.34
N VAL A 26 -11.05 0.15 -2.90
CA VAL A 26 -11.80 1.41 -3.03
C VAL A 26 -11.99 1.78 -4.50
N TYR A 27 -10.95 1.64 -5.33
CA TYR A 27 -11.06 1.89 -6.77
C TYR A 27 -12.10 0.99 -7.46
N TYR A 28 -12.11 -0.30 -7.12
CA TYR A 28 -13.05 -1.27 -7.67
C TYR A 28 -14.48 -1.06 -7.15
N LEU A 29 -14.65 -0.87 -5.83
CA LEU A 29 -15.95 -0.60 -5.20
C LEU A 29 -16.57 0.68 -5.73
N SER A 30 -15.74 1.68 -6.01
CA SER A 30 -16.17 2.95 -6.52
C SER A 30 -16.52 2.94 -8.01
N GLN A 31 -16.40 1.82 -8.71
CA GLN A 31 -16.66 1.75 -10.15
C GLN A 31 -15.88 2.84 -10.93
N THR A 32 -14.60 3.04 -10.60
CA THR A 32 -13.70 4.06 -11.21
C THR A 32 -13.92 5.53 -10.79
N LEU A 33 -14.79 5.82 -9.81
CA LEU A 33 -15.06 7.20 -9.35
C LEU A 33 -14.16 7.72 -8.19
N PHE A 34 -13.55 6.85 -7.40
CA PHE A 34 -12.72 7.17 -6.22
C PHE A 34 -11.42 6.36 -6.27
N PRO A 35 -10.31 6.82 -5.64
CA PRO A 35 -10.19 7.99 -4.76
C PRO A 35 -10.11 9.35 -5.48
N ILE A 36 -9.74 9.39 -6.77
CA ILE A 36 -9.78 10.63 -7.57
C ILE A 36 -10.64 10.40 -8.82
N PRO A 37 -11.82 11.04 -8.91
CA PRO A 37 -12.65 11.00 -10.11
C PRO A 37 -11.93 11.72 -11.27
N ASN A 38 -12.19 11.28 -12.51
CA ASN A 38 -11.69 11.90 -13.75
C ASN A 38 -10.20 11.66 -14.10
N ILE A 39 -9.49 10.83 -13.31
CA ILE A 39 -8.09 10.44 -13.57
C ILE A 39 -7.99 9.11 -14.37
N GLY A 40 -9.11 8.40 -14.55
CA GLY A 40 -9.16 7.18 -15.36
C GLY A 40 -8.19 6.10 -14.87
N GLY A 41 -7.40 5.53 -15.79
CA GLY A 41 -6.47 4.43 -15.51
C GLY A 41 -5.30 4.75 -14.58
N TRP A 42 -5.02 6.03 -14.27
CA TRP A 42 -3.95 6.41 -13.34
C TRP A 42 -4.20 5.86 -11.92
N ASN A 43 -5.45 5.66 -11.51
CA ASN A 43 -5.74 5.04 -10.22
C ASN A 43 -5.17 3.62 -10.10
N ILE A 44 -5.14 2.86 -11.20
CA ILE A 44 -4.55 1.52 -11.25
C ILE A 44 -3.04 1.60 -11.09
N VAL A 45 -2.38 2.55 -11.76
CA VAL A 45 -0.93 2.72 -11.67
C VAL A 45 -0.52 3.18 -10.27
N ILE A 46 -1.32 4.02 -9.60
CA ILE A 46 -1.08 4.39 -8.19
C ILE A 46 -1.27 3.18 -7.27
N GLY A 47 -2.35 2.41 -7.43
CA GLY A 47 -2.56 1.17 -6.68
C GLY A 47 -1.42 0.16 -6.88
N PHE A 48 -0.92 0.05 -8.11
CA PHE A 48 0.22 -0.80 -8.47
C PHE A 48 1.53 -0.28 -7.85
N GLY A 49 1.75 1.04 -7.84
CA GLY A 49 2.88 1.68 -7.16
C GLY A 49 2.87 1.45 -5.65
N ILE A 50 1.69 1.53 -5.00
CA ILE A 50 1.56 1.23 -3.57
C ILE A 50 1.81 -0.26 -3.31
N ALA A 51 1.31 -1.16 -4.15
CA ALA A 51 1.61 -2.59 -4.06
C ALA A 51 3.11 -2.88 -4.23
N MET A 52 3.79 -2.21 -5.16
CA MET A 52 5.25 -2.29 -5.32
C MET A 52 6.00 -1.80 -4.09
N VAL A 53 5.60 -0.67 -3.49
CA VAL A 53 6.22 -0.14 -2.26
C VAL A 53 6.00 -1.09 -1.08
N GLY A 54 4.80 -1.65 -0.94
CA GLY A 54 4.50 -2.70 0.04
C GLY A 54 5.38 -3.93 -0.15
N PHE A 55 5.62 -4.34 -1.40
CA PHE A 55 6.51 -5.46 -1.72
C PHE A 55 7.98 -5.14 -1.41
N PHE A 56 8.47 -3.94 -1.75
CA PHE A 56 9.82 -3.49 -1.41
C PHE A 56 10.06 -3.42 0.11
N MET A 57 9.04 -3.12 0.91
CA MET A 57 9.19 -3.20 2.37
C MET A 57 9.32 -4.64 2.88
N THR A 58 8.69 -5.62 2.23
CA THR A 58 8.87 -7.04 2.58
C THR A 58 10.25 -7.60 2.23
N THR A 59 11.01 -6.95 1.34
CA THR A 59 12.41 -7.32 1.05
C THR A 59 13.42 -6.67 1.99
N GLY A 60 13.02 -5.68 2.80
CA GLY A 60 13.84 -5.02 3.81
C GLY A 60 14.02 -5.78 5.13
N TRP A 61 13.79 -7.10 5.15
CA TRP A 61 14.04 -7.92 6.33
C TRP A 61 15.54 -8.19 6.47
N LYS A 62 16.24 -7.29 7.17
CA LYS A 62 17.53 -7.57 7.79
C LYS A 62 17.57 -7.02 9.21
#